data_AF-A0A978SE52-F1
#
_entry.id   AF-A0A978SE52-F1
#
_cell.length_a   1.000
_cell.length_b   1.000
_cell.length_c   1.000
_cell.angle_alpha   90.00
_cell.angle_beta   90.00
_cell.angle_gamma   90.00
#
_symmetry.space_group_name_H-M   'P 1'
#
loop_
_entity.id
_entity.type
_entity.pdbx_description
1 polymer ?
#
loop_
_entity_poly.entity_id
_entity_poly.type
_entity_poly.pdbx_seq_one_letter_code
_entity_poly.pdbx_strand_id
1 'polypeptide(L)'
;MQIPTFPESNHSIVKALNHYSDQDLLTLFQRHPDQGQYFVALFCRYCSMVYTLIRHSARSPVQADYLFASTWRHVFHELGGLDLRSLSTQSGVAVTLQSWLINVTAICINQSSLPPVESIHYTLSEAPPPLWCYVERALGQLPPDLRIMVLMAQTFGWSETRISAYLQAEGEMIAPAEVKARLQEGYQLLQAAVPSDIQEIYMEQNPLRVEANAEVRVS
;
A
#
# COMPACT_ATOMS: atom_id res chain seq x y z
N MET A 1 -19.13 0.27 17.44
CA MET A 1 -17.98 0.78 16.65
C MET A 1 -17.25 -0.43 16.11
N GLN A 2 -16.99 -0.51 14.81
CA GLN A 2 -16.29 -1.65 14.20
C GLN A 2 -14.92 -1.21 13.70
N ILE A 3 -13.89 -1.89 14.20
CA ILE A 3 -12.53 -1.82 13.66
C ILE A 3 -12.56 -2.52 12.29
N PRO A 4 -11.89 -1.98 11.25
CA PRO A 4 -11.81 -2.64 9.95
C PRO A 4 -11.24 -4.05 10.10
N THR A 5 -11.92 -5.03 9.52
CA THR A 5 -11.42 -6.39 9.43
C THR A 5 -10.62 -6.54 8.15
N PHE A 6 -9.39 -7.01 8.29
CA PHE A 6 -8.46 -7.20 7.18
C PHE A 6 -8.40 -8.69 6.80
N PRO A 7 -8.79 -9.08 5.57
CA PRO A 7 -8.79 -10.49 5.14
C PRO A 7 -7.39 -11.11 5.18
N GLU A 8 -6.34 -10.32 4.96
CA GLU A 8 -4.95 -10.77 5.02
C GLU A 8 -4.57 -11.40 6.37
N SER A 9 -5.19 -10.98 7.47
CA SER A 9 -4.96 -11.58 8.81
C SER A 9 -5.35 -13.05 8.87
N ASN A 10 -6.23 -13.51 7.97
CA ASN A 10 -6.66 -14.90 7.89
C ASN A 10 -5.85 -15.75 6.91
N HIS A 11 -4.95 -15.13 6.13
CA HIS A 11 -4.16 -15.79 5.10
C HIS A 11 -3.17 -16.81 5.71
N SER A 12 -2.94 -17.93 5.01
CA SER A 12 -2.05 -19.01 5.47
C SER A 12 -0.62 -18.51 5.71
N ILE A 13 -0.09 -17.72 4.77
CA ILE A 13 1.22 -17.06 4.87
C ILE A 13 1.35 -16.26 6.17
N VAL A 14 0.37 -15.38 6.45
CA VAL A 14 0.41 -14.51 7.63
C VAL A 14 0.29 -15.35 8.92
N LYS A 15 -0.61 -16.34 8.94
CA LYS A 15 -0.78 -17.23 10.09
C LYS A 15 0.46 -18.03 10.42
N ALA A 16 1.21 -18.47 9.41
CA ALA A 16 2.46 -19.20 9.61
C ALA A 16 3.49 -18.36 10.40
N LEU A 17 3.39 -17.03 10.36
CA LEU A 17 4.31 -16.11 11.04
C LEU A 17 3.91 -15.74 12.49
N ASN A 18 2.79 -16.25 13.00
CA ASN A 18 2.28 -15.88 14.33
C ASN A 18 3.21 -16.25 15.50
N HIS A 19 4.12 -17.21 15.30
CA HIS A 19 5.06 -17.66 16.33
C HIS A 19 6.29 -16.76 16.49
N TYR A 20 6.58 -15.88 15.51
CA TYR A 20 7.73 -14.97 15.58
C TYR A 20 7.49 -13.82 16.55
N SER A 21 8.52 -13.37 17.26
CA SER A 21 8.44 -12.13 18.02
C SER A 21 8.42 -10.91 17.08
N ASP A 22 8.03 -9.75 17.59
CA ASP A 22 8.05 -8.51 16.78
C ASP A 22 9.46 -8.12 16.36
N GLN A 23 10.47 -8.40 17.19
CA GLN A 23 11.87 -8.18 16.85
C GLN A 23 12.31 -9.10 15.72
N ASP A 24 11.86 -10.36 15.72
CA ASP A 24 12.18 -11.30 14.64
C ASP A 24 11.52 -10.87 13.34
N LEU A 25 10.23 -10.49 13.37
CA LEU A 25 9.53 -9.98 12.19
C LEU A 25 10.17 -8.71 11.64
N LEU A 26 10.55 -7.76 12.50
CA LEU A 26 11.28 -6.56 12.07
C LEU A 26 12.61 -6.91 11.41
N THR A 27 13.37 -7.83 12.03
CA THR A 27 14.67 -8.26 11.49
C THR A 27 14.50 -8.97 10.14
N LEU A 28 13.48 -9.81 9.99
CA LEU A 28 13.18 -10.51 8.74
C LEU A 28 12.73 -9.53 7.65
N PHE A 29 11.86 -8.57 7.98
CA PHE A 29 11.46 -7.49 7.08
C PHE A 29 12.67 -6.70 6.55
N GLN A 30 13.62 -6.36 7.42
CA GLN A 30 14.83 -5.62 7.03
C GLN A 30 15.81 -6.45 6.20
N ARG A 31 15.90 -7.76 6.43
CA ARG A 31 16.85 -8.65 5.74
C ARG A 31 16.33 -9.19 4.40
N HIS A 32 15.01 -9.28 4.24
CA HIS A 32 14.34 -9.83 3.06
C HIS A 32 13.43 -8.78 2.43
N PRO A 33 13.99 -7.72 1.80
CA PRO A 33 13.20 -6.67 1.18
C PRO A 33 12.38 -7.14 -0.03
N ASP A 34 12.64 -8.34 -0.52
CA ASP A 34 11.92 -9.06 -1.58
C ASP A 34 10.69 -9.83 -1.06
N GLN A 35 10.50 -9.95 0.26
CA GLN A 35 9.38 -10.67 0.87
C GLN A 35 8.48 -9.71 1.67
N GLY A 36 7.22 -9.59 1.27
CA GLY A 36 6.31 -8.64 1.89
C GLY A 36 5.53 -9.16 3.10
N GLN A 37 5.48 -10.48 3.29
CA GLN A 37 4.75 -11.18 4.34
C GLN A 37 5.08 -10.69 5.75
N TYR A 38 6.34 -10.29 6.00
CA TYR A 38 6.78 -9.83 7.32
C TYR A 38 6.14 -8.48 7.68
N PHE A 39 6.05 -7.57 6.71
CA PHE A 39 5.34 -6.32 6.91
C PHE A 39 3.84 -6.54 7.08
N VAL A 40 3.24 -7.43 6.28
CA VAL A 40 1.82 -7.78 6.41
C VAL A 40 1.54 -8.36 7.81
N ALA A 41 2.39 -9.25 8.32
CA ALA A 41 2.25 -9.80 9.66
C ALA A 41 2.33 -8.73 10.76
N LEU A 42 3.27 -7.79 10.66
CA LEU A 42 3.37 -6.64 11.57
C LEU A 42 2.11 -5.77 11.48
N PHE A 43 1.63 -5.49 10.26
CA PHE A 43 0.40 -4.76 10.04
C PHE A 43 -0.79 -5.45 10.73
N CYS A 44 -1.02 -6.74 10.47
CA CYS A 44 -2.14 -7.50 11.04
C CYS A 44 -2.13 -7.53 12.58
N ARG A 45 -0.94 -7.52 13.21
CA ARG A 45 -0.82 -7.47 14.68
C ARG A 45 -1.25 -6.13 15.27
N TYR A 46 -0.96 -5.03 14.56
CA TYR A 46 -1.05 -3.69 15.11
C TYR A 46 -2.11 -2.79 14.46
N CYS A 47 -2.75 -3.22 13.36
CA CYS A 47 -3.73 -2.44 12.61
C CYS A 47 -4.87 -1.93 13.50
N SER A 48 -5.39 -2.78 14.38
CA SER A 48 -6.47 -2.43 15.31
C SER A 48 -6.07 -1.31 16.27
N MET A 49 -4.86 -1.41 16.84
CA MET A 49 -4.33 -0.40 17.76
C MET A 49 -4.14 0.94 17.05
N VAL A 50 -3.46 0.94 15.91
CA VAL A 50 -3.19 2.15 15.12
C VAL A 50 -4.50 2.79 14.65
N TYR A 51 -5.45 1.99 14.17
CA TYR A 51 -6.75 2.49 13.71
C TYR A 51 -7.55 3.13 14.85
N THR A 52 -7.57 2.52 16.04
CA THR A 52 -8.24 3.11 17.20
C THR A 52 -7.65 4.47 17.56
N LEU A 53 -6.32 4.61 17.62
CA LEU A 53 -5.67 5.88 17.92
C LEU A 53 -6.06 6.98 16.93
N ILE A 54 -6.04 6.66 15.63
CA ILE A 54 -6.35 7.61 14.55
C ILE A 54 -7.84 7.98 14.51
N ARG A 55 -8.72 7.01 14.77
CA ARG A 55 -10.16 7.25 14.67
C ARG A 55 -10.65 8.24 15.72
N HIS A 56 -9.98 8.33 16.86
CA HIS A 56 -10.29 9.32 17.89
C HIS A 56 -9.89 10.75 17.52
N SER A 57 -8.95 10.94 16.59
CA SER A 57 -8.47 12.26 16.17
C SER A 57 -9.08 12.76 14.86
N ALA A 58 -9.60 11.86 14.01
CA ALA A 58 -10.11 12.20 12.69
C ALA A 58 -11.55 12.76 12.72
N ARG A 59 -11.82 13.77 11.88
CA ARG A 59 -13.13 14.45 11.82
C ARG A 59 -14.18 13.72 10.97
N SER A 60 -13.74 12.85 10.05
CA SER A 60 -14.62 12.05 9.20
C SER A 60 -14.07 10.64 8.98
N PRO A 61 -14.92 9.67 8.62
CA PRO A 61 -14.47 8.31 8.34
C PRO A 61 -13.44 8.22 7.21
N VAL A 62 -13.68 8.92 6.11
CA VAL A 62 -12.79 8.93 4.93
C VAL A 62 -11.42 9.51 5.27
N GLN A 63 -11.38 10.59 6.06
CA GLN A 63 -10.12 11.16 6.55
C GLN A 63 -9.40 10.24 7.54
N ALA A 64 -10.14 9.49 8.37
CA ALA A 64 -9.57 8.50 9.27
C ALA A 64 -8.88 7.38 8.48
N ASP A 65 -9.55 6.84 7.46
CA ASP A 65 -9.02 5.77 6.60
C ASP A 65 -7.78 6.24 5.82
N TYR A 66 -7.83 7.46 5.28
CA TYR A 66 -6.69 8.05 4.58
C TYR A 66 -5.49 8.32 5.49
N LEU A 67 -5.74 8.86 6.70
CA LEU A 67 -4.68 9.07 7.70
C LEU A 67 -4.10 7.74 8.17
N PHE A 68 -4.95 6.72 8.36
CA PHE A 68 -4.54 5.36 8.72
C PHE A 68 -3.59 4.78 7.69
N ALA A 69 -3.96 4.83 6.40
CA ALA A 69 -3.12 4.34 5.33
C ALA A 69 -1.82 5.15 5.19
N SER A 70 -1.90 6.47 5.29
CA SER A 70 -0.72 7.37 5.23
C SER A 70 0.24 7.13 6.40
N THR A 71 -0.29 6.83 7.59
CA THR A 71 0.50 6.48 8.78
C THR A 71 1.25 5.18 8.55
N TRP A 72 0.58 4.15 8.01
CA TRP A 72 1.22 2.88 7.69
C TRP A 72 2.26 3.00 6.58
N ARG A 73 2.07 3.89 5.61
CA ARG A 73 3.10 4.22 4.62
C ARG A 73 4.34 4.84 5.27
N HIS A 74 4.15 5.78 6.20
CA HIS A 74 5.27 6.35 6.95
C HIS A 74 5.97 5.28 7.78
N VAL A 75 5.22 4.45 8.51
CA VAL A 75 5.74 3.30 9.27
C VAL A 75 6.55 2.36 8.37
N PHE A 76 6.03 1.98 7.20
CA PHE A 76 6.72 1.11 6.25
C PHE A 76 8.11 1.63 5.88
N HIS A 77 8.22 2.93 5.63
CA HIS A 77 9.48 3.56 5.29
C HIS A 77 10.45 3.59 6.49
N GLU A 78 9.96 3.96 7.68
CA GLU A 78 10.78 4.05 8.89
C GLU A 78 11.27 2.68 9.38
N LEU A 79 10.46 1.61 9.22
CA LEU A 79 10.83 0.26 9.64
C LEU A 79 12.11 -0.24 8.96
N GLY A 80 12.42 0.25 7.74
CA GLY A 80 13.63 -0.14 7.02
C GLY A 80 14.94 0.24 7.73
N GLY A 81 14.92 1.30 8.55
CA GLY A 81 16.07 1.77 9.33
C GLY A 81 15.90 1.67 10.85
N LEU A 82 14.79 1.11 11.32
CA LEU A 82 14.44 1.10 12.74
C LEU A 82 15.36 0.18 13.55
N ASP A 83 16.02 0.74 14.57
CA ASP A 83 16.76 -0.02 15.58
C ASP A 83 16.18 0.23 16.99
N LEU A 84 15.32 -0.70 17.43
CA LEU A 84 14.71 -0.65 18.76
C LEU A 84 15.72 -0.73 19.91
N ARG A 85 16.87 -1.39 19.70
CA ARG A 85 17.91 -1.54 20.74
C ARG A 85 18.67 -0.24 20.92
N SER A 86 18.98 0.44 19.81
CA SER A 86 19.59 1.77 19.84
C SER A 86 18.66 2.78 20.51
N LEU A 87 17.37 2.79 20.15
CA LEU A 87 16.37 3.66 20.79
C LEU A 87 16.23 3.38 22.28
N SER A 88 16.24 2.11 22.69
CA SER A 88 16.20 1.74 24.11
C SER A 88 17.42 2.27 24.88
N THR A 89 18.59 2.19 24.26
CA THR A 89 19.85 2.69 24.84
C THR A 89 19.83 4.21 25.00
N GLN A 90 19.34 4.94 23.99
CA GLN A 90 19.30 6.41 23.99
C GLN A 90 18.27 6.96 24.99
N SER A 91 17.11 6.32 25.10
CA SER A 91 16.02 6.75 25.98
C SER A 91 16.19 6.28 27.43
N GLY A 92 17.05 5.28 27.69
CA GLY A 92 17.20 4.67 29.02
C GLY A 92 16.02 3.81 29.45
N VAL A 93 15.05 3.58 28.57
CA VAL A 93 13.84 2.77 28.80
C VAL A 93 13.70 1.77 27.66
N ALA A 94 13.24 0.54 27.95
CA ALA A 94 13.02 -0.46 26.91
C ALA A 94 11.93 0.01 25.93
N VAL A 95 12.32 0.25 24.67
CA VAL A 95 11.41 0.63 23.58
C VAL A 95 10.95 -0.64 22.86
N THR A 96 9.64 -0.89 22.93
CA THR A 96 9.00 -1.98 22.17
C THR A 96 8.47 -1.46 20.84
N LEU A 97 8.27 -2.34 19.85
CA LEU A 97 7.67 -1.98 18.58
C LEU A 97 6.28 -1.33 18.77
N GLN A 98 5.49 -1.86 19.71
CA GLN A 98 4.20 -1.28 20.09
C GLN A 98 4.33 0.18 20.55
N SER A 99 5.24 0.46 21.50
CA SER A 99 5.45 1.82 22.00
C SER A 99 5.95 2.78 20.92
N TRP A 100 6.80 2.28 20.02
CA TRP A 100 7.28 3.04 18.87
C TRP A 100 6.15 3.35 17.89
N LEU A 101 5.29 2.37 17.56
CA LEU A 101 4.12 2.57 16.70
C LEU A 101 3.13 3.58 17.29
N ILE A 102 2.89 3.56 18.60
CA ILE A 102 2.05 4.56 19.28
C ILE A 102 2.64 5.96 19.08
N ASN A 103 3.95 6.12 19.30
CA ASN A 103 4.63 7.41 19.15
C ASN A 103 4.58 7.92 17.70
N VAL A 104 4.91 7.07 16.72
CA VAL A 104 4.85 7.42 15.29
C VAL A 104 3.43 7.78 14.88
N THR A 105 2.43 7.04 15.35
CA THR A 105 1.01 7.34 15.09
C THR A 105 0.62 8.71 15.66
N ALA A 106 1.04 9.02 16.89
CA ALA A 106 0.79 10.33 17.49
C ALA A 106 1.46 11.48 16.70
N ILE A 107 2.68 11.26 16.19
CA ILE A 107 3.36 12.23 15.31
C ILE A 107 2.53 12.45 14.04
N CYS A 108 2.12 11.39 13.35
CA CYS A 108 1.29 11.49 12.14
C CYS A 108 -0.04 12.21 12.40
N ILE A 109 -0.72 11.94 13.51
CA ILE A 109 -1.96 12.62 13.90
C ILE A 109 -1.73 14.13 14.03
N ASN A 110 -0.68 14.54 14.71
CA ASN A 110 -0.43 15.96 15.01
C ASN A 110 0.15 16.75 13.84
N GLN A 111 0.86 16.09 12.92
CA GLN A 111 1.57 16.75 11.82
C GLN A 111 0.88 16.60 10.46
N SER A 112 -0.13 15.74 10.35
CA SER A 112 -0.83 15.54 9.08
C SER A 112 -1.68 16.75 8.67
N SER A 113 -1.41 17.27 7.48
CA SER A 113 -2.34 18.18 6.79
C SER A 113 -3.26 17.32 5.91
N LEU A 114 -4.39 16.89 6.46
CA LEU A 114 -5.33 16.04 5.72
C LEU A 114 -6.03 16.85 4.63
N PRO A 115 -6.11 16.30 3.40
CA PRO A 115 -6.87 16.94 2.34
C PRO A 115 -8.37 16.99 2.65
N PRO A 116 -9.12 17.91 2.02
CA PRO A 116 -10.58 17.92 2.08
C PRO A 116 -11.18 16.58 1.62
N VAL A 117 -12.31 16.19 2.21
CA VAL A 117 -12.93 14.86 2.01
C VAL A 117 -13.21 14.59 0.52
N GLU A 118 -13.68 15.60 -0.20
CA GLU A 118 -14.01 15.57 -1.61
C GLU A 118 -12.81 15.29 -2.54
N SER A 119 -11.59 15.49 -2.05
CA SER A 119 -10.36 15.21 -2.79
C SER A 119 -9.71 13.88 -2.42
N ILE A 120 -10.30 13.14 -1.46
CA ILE A 120 -9.84 11.81 -1.07
C ILE A 120 -10.56 10.76 -1.92
N HIS A 121 -9.84 10.20 -2.89
CA HIS A 121 -10.31 9.09 -3.72
C HIS A 121 -9.83 7.71 -3.22
N TYR A 122 -9.26 7.67 -2.01
CA TYR A 122 -8.76 6.46 -1.38
C TYR A 122 -9.88 5.64 -0.74
N THR A 123 -9.85 4.32 -0.95
CA THR A 123 -10.73 3.36 -0.28
C THR A 123 -9.92 2.26 0.39
N LEU A 124 -10.12 2.08 1.69
CA LEU A 124 -9.37 1.12 2.50
C LEU A 124 -9.53 -0.34 2.05
N SER A 125 -10.71 -0.70 1.52
CA SER A 125 -10.97 -2.06 1.04
C SER A 125 -10.31 -2.40 -0.30
N GLU A 126 -10.04 -1.39 -1.14
CA GLU A 126 -9.42 -1.61 -2.46
C GLU A 126 -7.90 -1.56 -2.39
N ALA A 127 -7.35 -0.73 -1.50
CA ALA A 127 -5.92 -0.61 -1.28
C ALA A 127 -5.60 -0.64 0.23
N PRO A 128 -5.68 -1.81 0.89
CA PRO A 128 -5.20 -1.97 2.25
C PRO A 128 -3.76 -1.48 2.39
N PRO A 129 -3.34 -0.96 3.56
CA PRO A 129 -2.06 -0.28 3.67
C PRO A 129 -0.83 -1.09 3.22
N PRO A 130 -0.72 -2.41 3.50
CA PRO A 130 0.39 -3.19 2.96
C PRO A 130 0.40 -3.26 1.43
N LEU A 131 -0.75 -3.52 0.81
CA LEU A 131 -0.87 -3.54 -0.65
C LEU A 131 -0.48 -2.20 -1.25
N TRP A 132 -0.97 -1.08 -0.68
CA TRP A 132 -0.60 0.25 -1.15
C TRP A 132 0.91 0.46 -1.08
N CYS A 133 1.56 0.17 0.05
CA CYS A 133 3.01 0.36 0.20
C CYS A 133 3.82 -0.38 -0.88
N TYR A 134 3.46 -1.64 -1.18
CA TYR A 134 4.15 -2.42 -2.21
C TYR A 134 3.84 -1.96 -3.62
N VAL A 135 2.60 -1.54 -3.93
CA VAL A 135 2.25 -0.96 -5.23
C VAL A 135 2.98 0.38 -5.45
N GLU A 136 3.08 1.24 -4.43
CA GLU A 136 3.81 2.50 -4.52
C GLU A 136 5.32 2.28 -4.72
N ARG A 137 5.90 1.31 -4.00
CA ARG A 137 7.29 0.88 -4.21
C ARG A 137 7.51 0.32 -5.62
N ALA A 138 6.56 -0.47 -6.14
CA ALA A 138 6.64 -1.03 -7.49
C ALA A 138 6.49 0.06 -8.57
N LEU A 139 5.56 1.01 -8.38
CA LEU A 139 5.45 2.21 -9.22
C LEU A 139 6.77 2.99 -9.25
N GLY A 140 7.43 3.11 -8.10
CA GLY A 140 8.75 3.74 -7.95
C GLY A 140 9.89 3.05 -8.71
N GLN A 141 9.70 1.81 -9.17
CA GLN A 141 10.68 1.06 -9.97
C GLN A 141 10.39 1.09 -11.48
N LEU A 142 9.19 1.51 -11.89
CA LEU A 142 8.86 1.62 -13.31
C LEU A 142 9.73 2.68 -14.01
N PRO A 143 10.08 2.48 -15.29
CA PRO A 143 10.60 3.52 -16.16
C PRO A 143 9.72 4.80 -16.09
N PRO A 144 10.31 6.01 -16.10
CA PRO A 144 9.56 7.25 -15.90
C PRO A 144 8.41 7.46 -16.90
N ASP A 145 8.61 7.08 -18.16
CA ASP A 145 7.62 7.15 -19.24
C ASP A 145 6.43 6.21 -19.00
N LEU A 146 6.70 4.98 -18.60
CA LEU A 146 5.64 4.03 -18.24
C LEU A 146 4.89 4.49 -16.97
N ARG A 147 5.63 4.99 -15.98
CA ARG A 147 5.05 5.48 -14.72
C ARG A 147 4.07 6.63 -14.94
N ILE A 148 4.45 7.63 -15.75
CA ILE A 148 3.57 8.77 -16.01
C ILE A 148 2.31 8.35 -16.77
N MET A 149 2.43 7.45 -17.76
CA MET A 149 1.27 6.91 -18.49
C MET A 149 0.34 6.14 -17.55
N VAL A 150 0.88 5.25 -16.71
CA VAL A 150 0.11 4.47 -15.73
C VAL A 150 -0.63 5.40 -14.75
N LEU A 151 0.04 6.43 -14.23
CA LEU A 151 -0.59 7.41 -13.33
C LEU A 151 -1.71 8.20 -14.04
N MET A 152 -1.50 8.61 -15.29
CA MET A 152 -2.54 9.30 -16.06
C MET A 152 -3.79 8.44 -16.28
N ALA A 153 -3.59 7.18 -16.62
CA ALA A 153 -4.67 6.23 -16.83
C ALA A 153 -5.41 5.92 -15.51
N GLN A 154 -4.67 5.56 -14.45
CA GLN A 154 -5.26 5.01 -13.22
C GLN A 154 -5.73 6.10 -12.24
N THR A 155 -5.05 7.24 -12.15
CA THR A 155 -5.42 8.30 -11.20
C THR A 155 -6.42 9.28 -11.80
N PHE A 156 -6.29 9.60 -13.09
CA PHE A 156 -7.13 10.61 -13.74
C PHE A 156 -8.14 10.04 -14.74
N GLY A 157 -8.12 8.72 -15.00
CA GLY A 157 -9.03 8.08 -15.94
C GLY A 157 -8.82 8.54 -17.39
N TRP A 158 -7.61 8.98 -17.75
CA TRP A 158 -7.35 9.48 -19.10
C TRP A 158 -7.35 8.33 -20.10
N SER A 159 -8.02 8.54 -21.24
CA SER A 159 -7.95 7.64 -22.38
C SER A 159 -6.58 7.67 -23.03
N GLU A 160 -6.25 6.63 -23.82
CA GLU A 160 -4.98 6.54 -24.54
C GLU A 160 -4.80 7.70 -25.52
N THR A 161 -5.89 8.20 -26.10
CA THR A 161 -5.90 9.39 -26.97
C THR A 161 -5.52 10.66 -26.21
N ARG A 162 -6.02 10.83 -24.99
CA ARG A 162 -5.73 12.00 -24.16
C ARG A 162 -4.29 11.97 -23.65
N ILE A 163 -3.81 10.80 -23.23
CA ILE A 163 -2.42 10.59 -22.82
C ILE A 163 -1.47 10.87 -24.00
N SER A 164 -1.76 10.32 -25.18
CA SER A 164 -0.98 10.57 -26.40
C SER A 164 -0.92 12.07 -26.75
N ALA A 165 -2.04 12.77 -26.73
CA ALA A 165 -2.08 14.22 -26.98
C ALA A 165 -1.28 15.04 -25.97
N TYR A 166 -1.34 14.67 -24.68
CA TYR A 166 -0.55 15.31 -23.64
C TYR A 166 0.95 15.11 -23.88
N LEU A 167 1.38 13.87 -24.11
CA LEU A 167 2.79 13.56 -24.36
C LEU A 167 3.33 14.26 -25.62
N GLN A 168 2.54 14.36 -26.69
CA GLN A 168 2.89 15.14 -27.89
C GLN A 168 3.07 16.63 -27.60
N ALA A 169 2.26 17.21 -26.72
CA ALA A 169 2.43 18.60 -26.28
C ALA A 169 3.73 18.81 -25.49
N GLU A 170 4.18 17.80 -24.76
CA GLU A 170 5.48 17.78 -24.04
C GLU A 170 6.67 17.40 -24.95
N GLY A 171 6.44 17.17 -26.25
CA GLY A 171 7.48 16.90 -27.25
C GLY A 171 7.70 15.42 -27.59
N GLU A 172 6.91 14.51 -27.02
CA GLU A 172 7.00 13.07 -27.29
C GLU A 172 6.14 12.64 -28.49
N MET A 173 6.74 12.03 -29.51
CA MET A 173 6.02 11.60 -30.72
C MET A 173 5.45 10.18 -30.54
N ILE A 174 4.39 10.04 -29.75
CA ILE A 174 3.74 8.75 -29.47
C ILE A 174 2.28 8.71 -29.93
N ALA A 175 1.89 7.64 -30.63
CA ALA A 175 0.51 7.43 -31.09
C ALA A 175 -0.36 6.75 -30.01
N PRO A 176 -1.70 6.90 -30.02
CA PRO A 176 -2.58 6.28 -29.02
C PRO A 176 -2.45 4.74 -28.95
N ALA A 177 -2.22 4.08 -30.08
CA ALA A 177 -2.00 2.62 -30.11
C ALA A 177 -0.70 2.21 -29.40
N GLU A 178 0.35 3.02 -29.50
CA GLU A 178 1.60 2.79 -28.79
C GLU A 178 1.45 3.06 -27.30
N VAL A 179 0.70 4.11 -26.90
CA VAL A 179 0.33 4.34 -25.50
C VAL A 179 -0.38 3.11 -24.91
N LYS A 180 -1.30 2.49 -25.65
CA LYS A 180 -1.97 1.26 -25.20
C LYS A 180 -0.98 0.12 -24.95
N ALA A 181 -0.04 -0.11 -25.86
CA ALA A 181 0.98 -1.15 -25.71
C ALA A 181 1.89 -0.87 -24.50
N ARG A 182 2.35 0.37 -24.34
CA ARG A 182 3.16 0.80 -23.20
C ARG A 182 2.42 0.72 -21.87
N LEU A 183 1.12 1.02 -21.84
CA LEU A 183 0.31 0.81 -20.63
C LEU A 183 0.25 -0.67 -20.25
N GLN A 184 0.07 -1.57 -21.22
CA GLN A 184 0.07 -3.01 -20.95
C GLN A 184 1.43 -3.48 -20.42
N GLU A 185 2.53 -3.02 -21.02
CA GLU A 185 3.90 -3.27 -20.52
C GLU A 185 4.08 -2.72 -19.10
N GLY A 186 3.64 -1.48 -18.85
CA GLY A 186 3.69 -0.85 -17.54
C GLY A 186 2.95 -1.65 -16.47
N TYR A 187 1.77 -2.19 -16.77
CA TYR A 187 1.03 -3.04 -15.85
C TYR A 187 1.74 -4.39 -15.59
N GLN A 188 2.33 -4.99 -16.62
CA GLN A 188 3.09 -6.24 -16.45
C GLN A 188 4.34 -6.02 -15.59
N LEU A 189 5.10 -4.95 -15.84
CA LEU A 189 6.25 -4.58 -15.02
C LEU A 189 5.85 -4.21 -13.60
N LEU A 190 4.72 -3.51 -13.43
CA LEU A 190 4.21 -3.16 -12.10
C LEU A 190 3.89 -4.41 -11.30
N GLN A 191 3.14 -5.35 -11.89
CA GLN A 191 2.81 -6.62 -11.26
C GLN A 191 4.08 -7.41 -10.93
N ALA A 192 5.03 -7.53 -11.87
CA ALA A 192 6.28 -8.25 -11.67
C ALA A 192 7.19 -7.64 -10.58
N ALA A 193 7.09 -6.33 -10.34
CA ALA A 193 7.85 -5.64 -9.30
C ALA A 193 7.23 -5.78 -7.89
N VAL A 194 6.00 -6.25 -7.77
CA VAL A 194 5.37 -6.57 -6.49
C VAL A 194 5.85 -7.95 -6.02
N PRO A 195 6.31 -8.10 -4.75
CA PRO A 195 6.69 -9.40 -4.20
C PRO A 195 5.65 -10.50 -4.42
N SER A 196 6.09 -11.72 -4.73
CA SER A 196 5.19 -12.82 -5.07
C SER A 196 4.22 -13.16 -3.94
N ASP A 197 4.68 -13.10 -2.70
CA ASP A 197 3.84 -13.33 -1.51
C ASP A 197 2.77 -12.24 -1.33
N ILE A 198 3.06 -10.99 -1.70
CA ILE A 198 2.06 -9.91 -1.72
C ILE A 198 1.02 -10.13 -2.82
N GLN A 199 1.45 -10.61 -4.00
CA GLN A 199 0.52 -11.00 -5.06
C GLN A 199 -0.39 -12.14 -4.60
N GLU A 200 0.15 -13.17 -3.95
CA GLU A 200 -0.63 -14.28 -3.38
C GLU A 200 -1.65 -13.78 -2.33
N ILE A 201 -1.21 -12.93 -1.41
CA ILE A 201 -2.09 -12.42 -0.34
C ILE A 201 -3.24 -11.57 -0.90
N TYR A 202 -2.99 -10.71 -1.89
CA TYR A 202 -3.94 -9.65 -2.28
C TYR A 202 -4.52 -9.75 -3.69
N MET A 203 -3.83 -10.41 -4.62
CA MET A 203 -4.21 -10.45 -6.05
C MET A 203 -4.79 -11.79 -6.47
N GLU A 204 -4.37 -12.89 -5.84
CA GLU A 204 -4.90 -14.24 -6.12
C GLU A 204 -6.27 -14.50 -5.49
N GLN A 205 -6.73 -13.63 -4.57
CA GLN A 205 -8.08 -13.70 -3.98
C GLN A 205 -9.21 -13.25 -4.93
N ASN A 206 -8.97 -13.19 -6.24
CA ASN A 206 -9.99 -12.86 -7.22
C ASN A 206 -10.27 -13.96 -8.27
N PRO A 207 -10.64 -15.20 -7.86
CA PRO A 207 -11.20 -16.18 -8.82
C PRO A 207 -12.57 -15.76 -9.39
N LEU A 208 -13.25 -14.74 -8.82
CA LEU A 208 -14.66 -14.43 -9.13
C LEU A 208 -14.91 -13.21 -10.04
N ARG A 209 -13.87 -12.60 -10.64
CA ARG A 209 -14.06 -11.53 -11.64
C ARG A 209 -13.81 -11.96 -13.09
N VAL A 210 -13.36 -13.19 -13.33
CA VAL A 210 -13.20 -13.72 -14.70
C VAL A 210 -14.48 -14.38 -15.22
N GLU A 211 -15.37 -14.88 -14.35
CA GLU A 211 -16.61 -15.55 -14.77
C GLU A 211 -17.79 -14.58 -15.02
N ALA A 212 -17.81 -13.39 -14.43
CA ALA A 212 -18.92 -12.44 -14.58
C ALA A 212 -19.01 -11.76 -15.97
N ASN A 213 -17.98 -11.88 -16.82
CA ASN A 213 -18.01 -11.38 -18.20
C ASN A 213 -18.16 -12.50 -19.25
N ALA A 214 -18.27 -13.76 -18.82
CA ALA A 214 -18.49 -14.90 -19.72
C ALA A 214 -19.99 -15.23 -19.90
N GLU A 215 -20.88 -14.80 -19.01
CA GLU A 215 -22.31 -15.18 -19.03
C GLU A 215 -23.30 -14.14 -19.60
N VAL A 216 -22.85 -12.97 -20.07
CA VAL A 216 -23.77 -11.98 -20.70
C VAL A 216 -23.73 -12.01 -22.23
N ARG A 217 -23.30 -13.13 -22.83
CA ARG A 217 -23.39 -13.36 -24.28
C ARG A 217 -24.01 -14.70 -24.65
N VAL A 218 -25.08 -15.11 -23.97
CA VAL A 218 -26.08 -16.01 -24.57
C VAL A 218 -27.44 -15.66 -23.97
N SER A 219 -28.21 -14.83 -24.69
CA SER A 219 -29.67 -14.85 -24.86
C SER A 219 -30.11 -13.64 -25.67
#